data_AF-A0AAU1BJS5-F1
#
_entry.id   AF-A0AAU1BJS5-F1
#
_cell.length_a   1.000
_cell.length_b   1.000
_cell.length_c   1.000
_cell.angle_alpha   90.00
_cell.angle_beta   90.00
_cell.angle_gamma   90.00
#
_symmetry.space_group_name_H-M   'P 1'
#
loop_
_entity.id
_entity.type
_entity.pdbx_description
1 polymer ?
#
loop_
_entity_poly.entity_id
_entity_poly.type
_entity_poly.pdbx_seq_one_letter_code
_entity_poly.pdbx_strand_id
1 'polypeptide(L)'
;MRLRALLETDALGLRLLGGEDELDRTVRGVMTTDLRDPSRYLTGGELVLTGLAWRRDAEDSEPFVRILAGAGVAGLAAGEAELGAIPDDLVLACSRHRLPLFAVNESVAFATITEHVVRQVSGERAGDLAAVVDRHRRLMTSGPAGGGPEVVLDLLGSDLDLRAWVLSPTGRQIAGAGDALTPAVGAALAAEHLGATRTGRRGPHRATVEGVTYSLFPIRNNGRGAAPAARDVRETVLSDWLLAVEADASDWPAARLDLLQGVTQLIAVERDRRDAARTVRRRLAQEVLELVQTGAAPAEIAARLRVAAPVLLPGLGSAPHWQVVVARVDWERDSGAEIAGGPVAQSLLEEILVDPAVVGPESSDRIAVAHAGDEAIALVPLPAVTPEGAEGGLHADALLAAVRTPLSAGLADDGRLTLGVSAAVHSAEGLRGALEEARHARRVAAARPGRVCAAGHHELASHVLLLPFVPDDVRRAFTARLLDPLRDYDRRHRAELIPTLEAFLDCDGSWTRCATRLHLHVNTLRYRVGRIEQLTARDLSRLEDKLDFFLALRMS
;
A
#
# COMPACT_ATOMS: atom_id res chain seq x y z
N MET A 1 -2.01 -34.47 14.08
CA MET A 1 -1.03 -34.50 15.20
C MET A 1 -0.25 -35.82 15.19
N ARG A 2 0.90 -35.95 15.89
CA ARG A 2 1.62 -37.24 16.06
C ARG A 2 1.21 -37.93 17.37
N LEU A 3 1.32 -39.25 17.45
CA LEU A 3 1.00 -40.00 18.68
C LEU A 3 1.82 -39.55 19.89
N ARG A 4 3.11 -39.23 19.72
CA ARG A 4 3.97 -38.73 20.82
C ARG A 4 3.38 -37.52 21.56
N ALA A 5 2.65 -36.64 20.86
CA ALA A 5 2.08 -35.43 21.45
C ALA A 5 0.95 -35.74 22.46
N LEU A 6 0.33 -36.93 22.37
CA LEU A 6 -0.68 -37.36 23.34
C LEU A 6 -0.07 -37.65 24.71
N LEU A 7 1.18 -38.10 24.76
CA LEU A 7 1.90 -38.40 26.00
C LEU A 7 2.39 -37.14 26.71
N GLU A 8 2.47 -36.01 26.02
CA GLU A 8 2.88 -34.72 26.60
C GLU A 8 1.74 -34.04 27.38
N THR A 9 0.49 -34.54 27.24
CA THR A 9 -0.67 -33.98 27.93
C THR A 9 -1.12 -34.90 29.06
N ASP A 10 -0.61 -34.66 30.28
CA ASP A 10 -0.93 -35.45 31.48
C ASP A 10 -2.44 -35.60 31.74
N ALA A 11 -3.23 -34.58 31.38
CA ALA A 11 -4.69 -34.58 31.53
C ALA A 11 -5.42 -35.66 30.71
N LEU A 12 -4.75 -36.28 29.72
CA LEU A 12 -5.31 -37.37 28.94
C LEU A 12 -5.19 -38.73 29.64
N GLY A 13 -4.41 -38.83 30.72
CA GLY A 13 -4.25 -40.07 31.49
C GLY A 13 -3.74 -41.24 30.65
N LEU A 14 -2.97 -40.96 29.61
CA LEU A 14 -2.44 -41.97 28.68
C LEU A 14 -1.07 -42.46 29.13
N ARG A 15 -0.91 -43.77 29.22
CA ARG A 15 0.37 -44.42 29.53
C ARG A 15 0.73 -45.40 28.42
N LEU A 16 1.91 -45.24 27.83
CA LEU A 16 2.39 -46.14 26.79
C LEU A 16 2.72 -47.53 27.35
N LEU A 17 2.22 -48.57 26.69
CA LEU A 17 2.49 -49.99 27.02
C LEU A 17 3.39 -50.68 25.99
N GLY A 18 3.50 -50.14 24.77
CA GLY A 18 4.38 -50.68 23.74
C GLY A 18 4.31 -49.88 22.43
N GLY A 19 5.32 -50.05 21.58
CA GLY A 19 5.41 -49.39 20.27
C GLY A 19 6.13 -48.03 20.29
N GLU A 20 7.15 -47.85 21.13
CA GLU A 20 7.95 -46.61 21.24
C GLU A 20 8.50 -46.13 19.89
N ASP A 21 8.97 -47.05 19.05
CA ASP A 21 9.52 -46.76 17.71
C ASP A 21 8.47 -46.27 16.69
N GLU A 22 7.18 -46.33 17.04
CA GLU A 22 6.04 -46.06 16.15
C GLU A 22 5.27 -44.78 16.54
N LEU A 23 5.76 -44.03 17.53
CA LEU A 23 5.08 -42.82 18.05
C LEU A 23 5.06 -41.63 17.09
N ASP A 24 5.78 -41.70 15.97
CA ASP A 24 5.75 -40.67 14.92
C ASP A 24 4.60 -40.82 13.92
N ARG A 25 3.76 -41.86 14.08
CA ARG A 25 2.53 -42.00 13.28
C ARG A 25 1.60 -40.81 13.47
N THR A 26 0.98 -40.41 12.35
CA THR A 26 0.02 -39.30 12.33
C THR A 26 -1.37 -39.78 12.69
N VAL A 27 -1.98 -39.13 13.68
CA VAL A 27 -3.38 -39.33 14.07
C VAL A 27 -4.27 -38.39 13.28
N ARG A 28 -5.28 -38.97 12.61
CA ARG A 28 -6.25 -38.31 11.73
C ARG A 28 -7.69 -38.30 12.24
N GLY A 29 -7.94 -38.99 13.35
CA GLY A 29 -9.24 -39.01 14.00
C GLY A 29 -9.25 -39.97 15.19
N VAL A 30 -10.42 -40.13 15.81
CA VAL A 30 -10.64 -41.08 16.90
C VAL A 30 -11.84 -41.95 16.56
N MET A 31 -11.75 -43.24 16.86
CA MET A 31 -12.86 -44.18 16.78
C MET A 31 -13.01 -44.90 18.11
N THR A 32 -14.14 -44.69 18.79
CA THR A 32 -14.47 -45.45 19.99
C THR A 32 -15.33 -46.65 19.63
N THR A 33 -14.87 -47.85 19.94
CA THR A 33 -15.60 -49.08 19.59
C THR A 33 -15.28 -50.23 20.53
N ASP A 34 -16.30 -51.05 20.77
CA ASP A 34 -16.16 -52.38 21.38
C ASP A 34 -16.78 -53.47 20.49
N LEU A 35 -16.79 -53.24 19.17
CA LEU A 35 -17.15 -54.27 18.21
C LEU A 35 -15.99 -55.24 18.03
N ARG A 36 -16.28 -56.54 17.98
CA ARG A 36 -15.29 -57.60 17.66
C ARG A 36 -14.62 -57.40 16.30
N ASP A 37 -15.37 -56.85 15.33
CA ASP A 37 -14.86 -56.48 14.02
C ASP A 37 -15.29 -55.04 13.68
N PRO A 38 -14.41 -54.05 13.93
CA PRO A 38 -14.69 -52.65 13.59
C PRO A 38 -14.27 -52.27 12.17
N SER A 39 -13.77 -53.21 11.34
CA SER A 39 -13.15 -52.92 10.03
C SER A 39 -13.99 -52.02 9.13
N ARG A 40 -15.31 -52.21 9.11
CA ARG A 40 -16.25 -51.42 8.28
C ARG A 40 -16.35 -49.94 8.65
N TYR A 41 -15.83 -49.55 9.82
CA TYR A 41 -15.86 -48.17 10.32
C TYR A 41 -14.48 -47.50 10.35
N LEU A 42 -13.44 -48.22 9.93
CA LEU A 42 -12.07 -47.74 9.94
C LEU A 42 -11.65 -47.36 8.53
N THR A 43 -10.97 -46.22 8.42
CA THR A 43 -10.46 -45.65 7.16
C THR A 43 -8.95 -45.47 7.15
N GLY A 44 -8.30 -45.63 8.31
CA GLY A 44 -6.85 -45.57 8.50
C GLY A 44 -6.40 -44.25 9.12
N GLY A 45 -5.41 -44.34 10.02
CA GLY A 45 -4.85 -43.20 10.74
C GLY A 45 -5.63 -42.77 11.99
N GLU A 46 -6.68 -43.50 12.39
CA GLU A 46 -7.41 -43.24 13.63
C GLU A 46 -6.62 -43.68 14.87
N LEU A 47 -6.88 -43.03 16.02
CA LEU A 47 -6.63 -43.60 17.34
C LEU A 47 -7.90 -44.35 17.76
N VAL A 48 -7.80 -45.66 17.96
CA VAL A 48 -8.95 -46.47 18.40
C VAL A 48 -9.03 -46.47 19.92
N LEU A 49 -10.19 -46.13 20.49
CA LEU A 49 -10.50 -46.22 21.91
C LEU A 49 -11.42 -47.42 22.16
N THR A 50 -11.11 -48.25 23.17
CA THR A 50 -11.90 -49.45 23.50
C THR A 50 -11.99 -49.67 25.00
N GLY A 51 -13.17 -50.02 25.49
CA GLY A 51 -13.39 -50.48 26.87
C GLY A 51 -13.08 -51.97 27.06
N LEU A 52 -12.66 -52.67 26.00
CA LEU A 52 -12.37 -54.11 25.96
C LEU A 52 -13.60 -55.02 26.10
N ALA A 53 -14.83 -54.51 25.95
CA ALA A 53 -16.06 -55.30 26.09
C ALA A 53 -16.23 -56.39 25.00
N TRP A 54 -15.46 -56.34 23.93
CA TRP A 54 -15.41 -57.39 22.90
C TRP A 54 -14.67 -58.66 23.35
N ARG A 55 -13.75 -58.53 24.31
CA ARG A 55 -12.83 -59.59 24.76
C ARG A 55 -13.52 -60.52 25.76
N ARG A 56 -13.61 -61.81 25.44
CA ARG A 56 -14.08 -62.85 26.36
C ARG A 56 -12.92 -63.65 26.94
N ASP A 57 -12.01 -64.07 26.07
CA ASP A 57 -10.83 -64.87 26.39
C ASP A 57 -9.57 -64.27 25.75
N ALA A 58 -8.38 -64.75 26.16
CA ALA A 58 -7.10 -64.25 25.64
C ALA A 58 -6.92 -64.48 24.12
N GLU A 59 -7.62 -65.45 23.55
CA GLU A 59 -7.59 -65.75 22.12
C GLU A 59 -8.27 -64.68 21.25
N ASP A 60 -9.13 -63.83 21.82
CA ASP A 60 -9.83 -62.78 21.08
C ASP A 60 -8.89 -61.61 20.69
N SER A 61 -7.79 -61.39 21.42
CA SER A 61 -6.93 -60.20 21.24
C SER A 61 -6.13 -60.20 19.94
N GLU A 62 -5.62 -61.35 19.52
CA GLU A 62 -4.85 -61.47 18.28
C GLU A 62 -5.71 -61.16 17.03
N PRO A 63 -6.91 -61.73 16.85
CA PRO A 63 -7.82 -61.34 15.77
C PRO A 63 -8.16 -59.85 15.75
N PHE A 64 -8.45 -59.26 16.92
CA PHE A 64 -8.84 -57.85 17.02
C PHE A 64 -7.70 -56.91 16.59
N VAL A 65 -6.49 -57.09 17.15
CA VAL A 65 -5.33 -56.26 16.79
C VAL A 65 -4.96 -56.42 15.32
N ARG A 66 -5.04 -57.64 14.78
CA ARG A 66 -4.78 -57.89 13.35
C ARG A 66 -5.75 -57.12 12.44
N ILE A 67 -7.02 -56.99 12.82
CA ILE A 67 -8.02 -56.18 12.09
C ILE A 67 -7.61 -54.70 12.10
N LEU A 68 -7.26 -54.15 13.27
CA LEU A 68 -6.86 -52.75 13.40
C LEU A 68 -5.58 -52.44 12.62
N ALA A 69 -4.57 -53.30 12.72
CA ALA A 69 -3.33 -53.17 11.97
C ALA A 69 -3.56 -53.26 10.46
N GLY A 70 -4.40 -54.20 10.02
CA GLY A 70 -4.80 -54.34 8.61
C GLY A 70 -5.56 -53.13 8.07
N ALA A 71 -6.32 -52.43 8.91
CA ALA A 71 -7.02 -51.20 8.56
C ALA A 71 -6.12 -49.94 8.59
N GLY A 72 -4.86 -50.05 8.99
CA GLY A 72 -3.92 -48.93 9.03
C GLY A 72 -4.18 -47.94 10.17
N VAL A 73 -4.73 -48.41 11.29
CA VAL A 73 -4.95 -47.61 12.52
C VAL A 73 -3.62 -47.05 13.04
N ALA A 74 -3.62 -45.80 13.50
CA ALA A 74 -2.42 -45.14 14.01
C ALA A 74 -1.96 -45.76 15.34
N GLY A 75 -2.90 -45.97 16.27
CA GLY A 75 -2.65 -46.60 17.57
C GLY A 75 -3.93 -47.07 18.27
N LEU A 76 -3.78 -47.85 19.33
CA LEU A 76 -4.86 -48.37 20.17
C LEU A 76 -4.74 -47.82 21.59
N ALA A 77 -5.83 -47.33 22.17
CA ALA A 77 -5.92 -46.88 23.54
C ALA A 77 -7.02 -47.66 24.27
N ALA A 78 -6.63 -48.46 25.26
CA ALA A 78 -7.52 -49.37 25.98
C ALA A 78 -7.79 -48.85 27.39
N GLY A 79 -9.07 -48.86 27.79
CA GLY A 79 -9.50 -48.43 29.12
C GLY A 79 -9.18 -49.46 30.19
N GLU A 80 -8.69 -49.00 31.34
CA GLU A 80 -8.46 -49.86 32.52
C GLU A 80 -9.76 -50.17 33.29
N ALA A 81 -10.86 -49.43 33.05
CA ALA A 81 -12.07 -49.51 33.87
C ALA A 81 -12.78 -50.87 33.91
N GLU A 82 -12.77 -51.65 32.81
CA GLU A 82 -13.50 -52.93 32.74
C GLU A 82 -12.73 -54.10 33.36
N LEU A 83 -11.40 -54.11 33.20
CA LEU A 83 -10.54 -55.25 33.59
C LEU A 83 -9.53 -54.90 34.69
N GLY A 84 -9.47 -53.64 35.15
CA GLY A 84 -8.51 -53.11 36.12
C GLY A 84 -7.10 -52.90 35.55
N ALA A 85 -6.63 -53.82 34.70
CA ALA A 85 -5.35 -53.72 34.00
C ALA A 85 -5.50 -54.20 32.54
N ILE A 86 -4.62 -53.71 31.68
CA ILE A 86 -4.59 -54.11 30.28
C ILE A 86 -3.99 -55.52 30.17
N PRO A 87 -4.67 -56.51 29.56
CA PRO A 87 -4.20 -57.89 29.50
C PRO A 87 -2.89 -58.07 28.70
N ASP A 88 -2.00 -58.95 29.18
CA ASP A 88 -0.70 -59.23 28.55
C ASP A 88 -0.84 -59.78 27.11
N ASP A 89 -1.89 -60.54 26.83
CA ASP A 89 -2.20 -61.04 25.49
C ASP A 89 -2.44 -59.91 24.49
N LEU A 90 -3.07 -58.81 24.92
CA LEU A 90 -3.28 -57.63 24.08
C LEU A 90 -1.97 -56.88 23.83
N VAL A 91 -1.11 -56.75 24.86
CA VAL A 91 0.22 -56.14 24.75
C VAL A 91 1.09 -56.92 23.76
N LEU A 92 1.10 -58.26 23.87
CA LEU A 92 1.84 -59.14 22.97
C LEU A 92 1.31 -59.08 21.52
N ALA A 93 -0.01 -59.06 21.34
CA ALA A 93 -0.63 -58.92 20.02
C ALA A 93 -0.26 -57.56 19.37
N CYS A 94 -0.38 -56.45 20.10
CA CYS A 94 0.02 -55.12 19.64
C CYS A 94 1.51 -55.06 19.26
N SER A 95 2.38 -55.69 20.04
CA SER A 95 3.81 -55.80 19.74
C SER A 95 4.08 -56.53 18.43
N ARG A 96 3.44 -57.69 18.20
CA ARG A 96 3.57 -58.47 16.96
C ARG A 96 3.18 -57.70 15.72
N HIS A 97 2.13 -56.88 15.80
CA HIS A 97 1.61 -56.08 14.69
C HIS A 97 2.18 -54.66 14.62
N ARG A 98 3.18 -54.33 15.46
CA ARG A 98 3.77 -52.97 15.56
C ARG A 98 2.70 -51.88 15.71
N LEU A 99 1.68 -52.12 16.53
CA LEU A 99 0.63 -51.16 16.83
C LEU A 99 0.91 -50.52 18.20
N PRO A 100 1.13 -49.19 18.28
CA PRO A 100 1.25 -48.50 19.56
C PRO A 100 0.04 -48.75 20.46
N LEU A 101 0.30 -49.11 21.71
CA LEU A 101 -0.74 -49.40 22.71
C LEU A 101 -0.62 -48.44 23.89
N PHE A 102 -1.72 -47.78 24.23
CA PHE A 102 -1.86 -46.91 25.39
C PHE A 102 -2.85 -47.51 26.38
N ALA A 103 -2.53 -47.45 27.67
CA ALA A 103 -3.51 -47.59 28.74
C ALA A 103 -4.16 -46.23 29.00
N VAL A 104 -5.49 -46.21 29.12
CA VAL A 104 -6.28 -45.06 29.53
C VAL A 104 -6.69 -45.25 30.98
N ASN A 105 -6.26 -44.33 31.84
CA ASN A 105 -6.61 -44.35 33.25
C ASN A 105 -8.15 -44.28 33.45
N GLU A 106 -8.66 -45.04 34.43
CA GLU A 106 -10.10 -45.11 34.74
C GLU A 106 -10.76 -43.76 35.09
N SER A 107 -9.99 -42.77 35.54
CA SER A 107 -10.50 -41.43 35.86
C SER A 107 -10.74 -40.54 34.64
N VAL A 108 -10.31 -40.96 33.44
CA VAL A 108 -10.42 -40.19 32.20
C VAL A 108 -11.48 -40.76 31.28
N ALA A 109 -12.48 -39.95 30.92
CA ALA A 109 -13.49 -40.35 29.96
C ALA A 109 -12.90 -40.39 28.54
N PHE A 110 -13.29 -41.39 27.74
CA PHE A 110 -12.96 -41.43 26.30
C PHE A 110 -13.45 -40.20 25.54
N ALA A 111 -14.53 -39.56 26.00
CA ALA A 111 -14.99 -38.29 25.48
C ALA A 111 -13.91 -37.19 25.57
N THR A 112 -13.17 -37.12 26.69
CA THR A 112 -12.08 -36.15 26.88
C THR A 112 -10.95 -36.35 25.87
N ILE A 113 -10.57 -37.61 25.63
CA ILE A 113 -9.54 -37.95 24.62
C ILE A 113 -10.06 -37.65 23.22
N THR A 114 -11.31 -38.03 22.94
CA THR A 114 -11.96 -37.77 21.66
C THR A 114 -12.01 -36.27 21.38
N GLU A 115 -12.49 -35.46 22.32
CA GLU A 115 -12.55 -34.00 22.22
C GLU A 115 -11.15 -33.40 22.01
N HIS A 116 -10.14 -33.87 22.74
CA HIS A 116 -8.78 -33.36 22.58
C HIS A 116 -8.23 -33.62 21.17
N VAL A 117 -8.35 -34.86 20.69
CA VAL A 117 -7.82 -35.24 19.37
C VAL A 117 -8.65 -34.61 18.26
N VAL A 118 -9.97 -34.60 18.36
CA VAL A 118 -10.86 -33.90 17.42
C VAL A 118 -10.45 -32.42 17.35
N ARG A 119 -10.26 -31.74 18.48
CA ARG A 119 -9.80 -30.33 18.50
C ARG A 119 -8.42 -30.13 17.83
N GLN A 120 -7.52 -31.10 17.93
CA GLN A 120 -6.17 -31.00 17.33
C GLN A 120 -6.10 -31.49 15.88
N VAL A 121 -7.08 -32.26 15.42
CA VAL A 121 -7.03 -32.98 14.13
C VAL A 121 -8.11 -32.52 13.15
N SER A 122 -9.26 -32.08 13.64
CA SER A 122 -10.30 -31.49 12.81
C SER A 122 -9.84 -30.17 12.21
N GLY A 123 -9.96 -30.06 10.89
CA GLY A 123 -9.89 -28.81 10.12
C GLY A 123 -11.05 -27.83 10.40
N GLU A 124 -11.61 -27.85 11.62
CA GLU A 124 -12.70 -26.97 12.09
C GLU A 124 -12.26 -25.51 12.29
N ARG A 125 -10.95 -25.25 12.24
CA ARG A 125 -10.37 -23.90 12.20
C ARG A 125 -10.99 -22.97 11.14
N ALA A 126 -11.50 -23.46 10.00
CA ALA A 126 -12.15 -22.59 9.01
C ALA A 126 -13.64 -22.33 9.30
N GLY A 127 -14.36 -23.29 9.88
CA GLY A 127 -15.79 -23.15 10.21
C GLY A 127 -16.02 -22.34 11.48
N ASP A 128 -15.22 -22.60 12.53
CA ASP A 128 -15.25 -21.85 13.77
C ASP A 128 -14.71 -20.44 13.58
N LEU A 129 -13.64 -20.28 12.80
CA LEU A 129 -13.15 -18.94 12.46
C LEU A 129 -14.09 -18.20 11.51
N ALA A 130 -14.84 -18.87 10.61
CA ALA A 130 -15.90 -18.20 9.86
C ALA A 130 -17.01 -17.69 10.77
N ALA A 131 -17.37 -18.45 11.82
CA ALA A 131 -18.32 -18.01 12.85
C ALA A 131 -17.75 -16.90 13.75
N VAL A 132 -16.44 -16.92 14.05
CA VAL A 132 -15.74 -15.85 14.79
C VAL A 132 -15.58 -14.59 13.94
N VAL A 133 -15.23 -14.71 12.66
CA VAL A 133 -15.20 -13.65 11.66
C VAL A 133 -16.59 -13.06 11.47
N ASP A 134 -17.65 -13.88 11.45
CA ASP A 134 -19.04 -13.39 11.39
C ASP A 134 -19.51 -12.74 12.72
N ARG A 135 -19.11 -13.28 13.87
CA ARG A 135 -19.35 -12.65 15.17
C ARG A 135 -18.61 -11.31 15.28
N HIS A 136 -17.37 -11.27 14.82
CA HIS A 136 -16.55 -10.06 14.78
C HIS A 136 -17.09 -9.05 13.77
N ARG A 137 -17.61 -9.50 12.62
CA ARG A 137 -18.39 -8.65 11.67
C ARG A 137 -19.52 -7.91 12.38
N ARG A 138 -20.30 -8.62 13.21
CA ARG A 138 -21.41 -8.04 13.99
C ARG A 138 -20.94 -7.09 15.09
N LEU A 139 -19.80 -7.38 15.73
CA LEU A 139 -19.20 -6.53 16.76
C LEU A 139 -18.58 -5.25 16.16
N MET A 140 -17.95 -5.35 15.00
CA MET A 140 -17.35 -4.24 14.25
C MET A 140 -18.39 -3.27 13.68
N THR A 141 -19.61 -3.73 13.45
CA THR A 141 -20.76 -2.87 13.12
C THR A 141 -21.39 -2.19 14.35
N SER A 142 -20.96 -2.53 15.57
CA SER A 142 -21.58 -2.15 16.84
C SER A 142 -20.67 -1.28 17.71
N GLY A 143 -20.28 -0.09 17.24
CA GLY A 143 -19.73 0.97 18.08
C GLY A 143 -18.54 1.76 17.48
N PRO A 144 -18.27 2.98 17.97
CA PRO A 144 -17.19 3.85 17.48
C PRO A 144 -15.76 3.39 17.84
N ALA A 145 -15.61 2.30 18.59
CA ALA A 145 -14.32 1.76 19.06
C ALA A 145 -14.02 0.34 18.53
N GLY A 146 -14.58 -0.04 17.37
CA GLY A 146 -14.29 -1.32 16.72
C GLY A 146 -12.79 -1.45 16.41
N GLY A 147 -12.15 -2.51 16.92
CA GLY A 147 -10.72 -2.74 16.78
C GLY A 147 -10.29 -2.85 15.31
N GLY A 148 -9.15 -2.28 14.95
CA GLY A 148 -8.70 -2.20 13.56
C GLY A 148 -8.40 -3.58 12.92
N PRO A 149 -7.86 -3.60 11.69
CA PRO A 149 -7.58 -4.84 10.96
C PRO A 149 -6.63 -5.77 11.73
N GLU A 150 -5.87 -5.24 12.69
CA GLU A 150 -5.01 -5.98 13.62
C GLU A 150 -5.78 -7.12 14.32
N VAL A 151 -7.01 -6.89 14.77
CA VAL A 151 -7.77 -7.91 15.51
C VAL A 151 -8.09 -9.11 14.63
N VAL A 152 -8.40 -8.88 13.35
CA VAL A 152 -8.69 -9.97 12.41
C VAL A 152 -7.41 -10.69 12.00
N LEU A 153 -6.29 -9.97 11.88
CA LEU A 153 -5.00 -10.56 11.58
C LEU A 153 -4.47 -11.39 12.75
N ASP A 154 -4.66 -10.94 14.00
CA ASP A 154 -4.28 -11.68 15.19
C ASP A 154 -4.96 -13.05 15.23
N LEU A 155 -6.23 -13.13 14.83
CA LEU A 155 -6.95 -14.41 14.70
C LEU A 155 -6.35 -15.31 13.60
N LEU A 156 -5.87 -14.75 12.49
CA LEU A 156 -5.15 -15.53 11.48
C LEU A 156 -3.84 -16.11 12.03
N GLY A 157 -3.12 -15.33 12.85
CA GLY A 157 -1.90 -15.76 13.50
C GLY A 157 -2.17 -16.83 14.57
N SER A 158 -3.05 -16.56 15.53
CA SER A 158 -3.31 -17.44 16.68
C SER A 158 -4.01 -18.74 16.30
N ASP A 159 -5.00 -18.66 15.41
CA ASP A 159 -5.89 -19.79 15.17
C ASP A 159 -5.51 -20.54 13.90
N LEU A 160 -4.94 -19.87 12.88
CA LEU A 160 -4.56 -20.50 11.62
C LEU A 160 -3.05 -20.65 11.41
N ASP A 161 -2.22 -20.14 12.32
CA ASP A 161 -0.76 -20.10 12.17
C ASP A 161 -0.34 -19.47 10.83
N LEU A 162 -1.05 -18.41 10.44
CA LEU A 162 -0.81 -17.67 9.20
C LEU A 162 -0.19 -16.32 9.51
N ARG A 163 1.00 -16.09 8.96
CA ARG A 163 1.61 -14.76 8.95
C ARG A 163 1.01 -13.94 7.82
N ALA A 164 0.42 -12.80 8.16
CA ALA A 164 -0.32 -11.99 7.20
C ALA A 164 -0.19 -10.49 7.46
N TRP A 165 -0.18 -9.69 6.41
CA TRP A 165 -0.03 -8.23 6.46
C TRP A 165 -1.01 -7.55 5.54
N VAL A 166 -1.59 -6.45 6.00
CA VAL A 166 -2.39 -5.55 5.17
C VAL A 166 -1.49 -4.43 4.69
N LEU A 167 -1.34 -4.30 3.37
CA LEU A 167 -0.49 -3.28 2.75
C LEU A 167 -1.34 -2.26 1.99
N SER A 168 -0.87 -1.02 1.98
CA SER A 168 -1.37 0.05 1.13
C SER A 168 -0.94 -0.16 -0.33
N PRO A 169 -1.48 0.61 -1.30
CA PRO A 169 -1.05 0.53 -2.69
C PRO A 169 0.41 0.96 -2.91
N THR A 170 1.04 1.63 -1.93
CA THR A 170 2.46 2.00 -1.98
C THR A 170 3.36 0.98 -1.26
N GLY A 171 2.78 -0.10 -0.72
CA GLY A 171 3.52 -1.14 0.00
C GLY A 171 3.76 -0.83 1.48
N ARG A 172 3.20 0.26 2.01
CA ARG A 172 3.26 0.58 3.44
C ARG A 172 2.44 -0.42 4.24
N GLN A 173 3.02 -0.95 5.32
CA GLN A 173 2.32 -1.85 6.23
C GLN A 173 1.27 -1.07 7.05
N ILE A 174 0.01 -1.43 6.89
CA ILE A 174 -1.12 -0.86 7.64
C ILE A 174 -1.32 -1.63 8.94
N ALA A 175 -1.27 -2.96 8.85
CA ALA A 175 -1.35 -3.89 9.97
C ALA A 175 -0.67 -5.22 9.62
N GLY A 176 -0.29 -6.01 10.63
CA GLY A 176 0.35 -7.31 10.41
C GLY A 176 0.26 -8.24 11.62
N ALA A 177 0.16 -9.53 11.35
CA ALA A 177 0.31 -10.62 12.32
C ALA A 177 1.60 -11.38 12.00
N GLY A 178 2.71 -10.88 12.53
CA GLY A 178 4.07 -11.38 12.31
C GLY A 178 5.10 -10.25 12.36
N ASP A 179 6.39 -10.58 12.20
CA ASP A 179 7.44 -9.56 12.10
C ASP A 179 7.11 -8.50 11.03
N ALA A 180 7.50 -7.25 11.29
CA ALA A 180 7.28 -6.16 10.35
C ALA A 180 8.02 -6.41 9.04
N LEU A 181 7.34 -6.18 7.91
CA LEU A 181 7.98 -6.27 6.60
C LEU A 181 8.94 -5.10 6.39
N THR A 182 10.05 -5.36 5.70
CA THR A 182 10.91 -4.27 5.26
C THR A 182 10.18 -3.42 4.20
N PRO A 183 10.45 -2.10 4.12
CA PRO A 183 9.82 -1.25 3.11
C PRO A 183 10.03 -1.74 1.66
N ALA A 184 11.19 -2.36 1.40
CA ALA A 184 11.51 -2.93 0.09
C ALA A 184 10.60 -4.13 -0.25
N VAL A 185 10.38 -5.05 0.70
CA VAL A 185 9.48 -6.19 0.52
C VAL A 185 8.04 -5.71 0.34
N GLY A 186 7.58 -4.78 1.18
CA GLY A 186 6.24 -4.19 1.05
C GLY A 186 5.99 -3.55 -0.32
N ALA A 187 6.95 -2.74 -0.80
CA ALA A 187 6.88 -2.09 -2.12
C ALA A 187 6.87 -3.10 -3.27
N ALA A 188 7.64 -4.19 -3.18
CA ALA A 188 7.66 -5.25 -4.19
C ALA A 188 6.31 -6.00 -4.26
N LEU A 189 5.75 -6.37 -3.10
CA LEU A 189 4.43 -7.03 -3.05
C LEU A 189 3.31 -6.14 -3.58
N ALA A 190 3.33 -4.84 -3.27
CA ALA A 190 2.39 -3.89 -3.83
C ALA A 190 2.55 -3.72 -5.36
N ALA A 191 3.78 -3.71 -5.87
CA ALA A 191 4.04 -3.66 -7.32
C ALA A 191 3.46 -4.88 -8.06
N GLU A 192 3.70 -6.09 -7.53
CA GLU A 192 3.13 -7.34 -8.07
C GLU A 192 1.60 -7.30 -8.06
N HIS A 193 1.01 -6.84 -6.97
CA HIS A 193 -0.44 -6.71 -6.83
C HIS A 193 -1.05 -5.73 -7.86
N LEU A 194 -0.47 -4.54 -7.97
CA LEU A 194 -0.94 -3.51 -8.89
C LEU A 194 -0.80 -3.95 -10.35
N GLY A 195 0.35 -4.53 -10.72
CA GLY A 195 0.56 -5.08 -12.07
C GLY A 195 -0.41 -6.21 -12.42
N ALA A 196 -0.68 -7.13 -11.47
CA ALA A 196 -1.66 -8.18 -11.66
C ALA A 196 -3.09 -7.64 -11.84
N THR A 197 -3.45 -6.62 -11.08
CA THR A 197 -4.76 -5.96 -11.17
C THR A 197 -4.93 -5.24 -12.52
N ARG A 198 -3.90 -4.53 -13.00
CA ARG A 198 -3.92 -3.85 -14.30
C ARG A 198 -4.03 -4.81 -15.48
N THR A 199 -3.48 -6.01 -15.36
CA THR A 199 -3.58 -7.07 -16.38
C THR A 199 -4.86 -7.91 -16.27
N GLY A 200 -5.77 -7.56 -15.36
CA GLY A 200 -7.06 -8.26 -15.19
C GLY A 200 -6.95 -9.66 -14.59
N ARG A 201 -5.81 -10.01 -13.97
CA ARG A 201 -5.64 -11.30 -13.31
C ARG A 201 -6.57 -11.37 -12.10
N ARG A 202 -7.26 -12.49 -11.92
CA ARG A 202 -8.08 -12.75 -10.73
C ARG A 202 -7.18 -13.27 -9.60
N GLY A 203 -7.34 -12.71 -8.41
CA GLY A 203 -6.61 -13.15 -7.21
C GLY A 203 -7.16 -14.47 -6.64
N PRO A 204 -6.44 -15.09 -5.68
CA PRO A 204 -5.15 -14.65 -5.13
C PRO A 204 -3.99 -14.77 -6.12
N HIS A 205 -2.96 -13.96 -5.92
CA HIS A 205 -1.75 -13.95 -6.76
C HIS A 205 -0.54 -14.45 -5.96
N ARG A 206 0.24 -15.35 -6.55
CA ARG A 206 1.52 -15.79 -6.00
C ARG A 206 2.60 -14.76 -6.35
N ALA A 207 3.35 -14.31 -5.35
CA ALA A 207 4.53 -13.47 -5.50
C ALA A 207 5.69 -14.07 -4.68
N THR A 208 6.91 -14.02 -5.21
CA THR A 208 8.10 -14.47 -4.49
C THR A 208 9.06 -13.30 -4.36
N VAL A 209 9.35 -12.90 -3.12
CA VAL A 209 10.22 -11.77 -2.79
C VAL A 209 11.25 -12.25 -1.78
N GLU A 210 12.53 -12.00 -2.05
CA GLU A 210 13.66 -12.43 -1.19
C GLU A 210 13.64 -13.94 -0.83
N GLY A 211 13.13 -14.78 -1.73
CA GLY A 211 13.04 -16.24 -1.54
C GLY A 211 11.84 -16.71 -0.72
N VAL A 212 11.03 -15.79 -0.20
CA VAL A 212 9.79 -16.09 0.52
C VAL A 212 8.60 -15.99 -0.43
N THR A 213 7.68 -16.95 -0.34
CA THR A 213 6.47 -16.98 -1.18
C THR A 213 5.29 -16.38 -0.43
N TYR A 214 4.63 -15.42 -1.07
CA TYR A 214 3.44 -14.75 -0.59
C TYR A 214 2.25 -15.00 -1.51
N SER A 215 1.07 -15.13 -0.92
CA SER A 215 -0.21 -15.09 -1.62
C SER A 215 -0.90 -13.76 -1.36
N LEU A 216 -1.20 -13.03 -2.43
CA LEU A 216 -1.75 -11.68 -2.41
C LEU A 216 -3.24 -11.70 -2.71
N PHE A 217 -4.05 -11.24 -1.76
CA PHE A 217 -5.50 -11.17 -1.87
C PHE A 217 -5.94 -9.70 -2.03
N PRO A 218 -6.62 -9.34 -3.14
CA PRO A 218 -7.14 -7.99 -3.33
C PRO A 218 -8.17 -7.62 -2.26
N ILE A 219 -8.03 -6.44 -1.65
CA ILE A 219 -9.05 -5.85 -0.78
C ILE A 219 -9.80 -4.79 -1.59
N ARG A 220 -10.84 -5.23 -2.31
CA ARG A 220 -11.64 -4.35 -3.16
C ARG A 220 -12.64 -3.56 -2.33
N ASN A 221 -12.71 -2.26 -2.58
CA ASN A 221 -13.79 -1.43 -2.05
C ASN A 221 -15.06 -1.63 -2.89
N ASN A 222 -16.05 -2.34 -2.34
CA ASN A 222 -17.39 -2.36 -2.90
C ASN A 222 -18.16 -1.14 -2.39
N GLY A 223 -17.81 0.05 -2.87
CA GLY A 223 -18.47 1.29 -2.46
C GLY A 223 -20.00 1.12 -2.50
N ARG A 224 -20.69 1.57 -1.45
CA ARG A 224 -22.15 1.46 -1.36
C ARG A 224 -22.81 2.14 -2.57
N GLY A 225 -23.26 1.36 -3.56
CA GLY A 225 -24.25 1.82 -4.55
C GLY A 225 -23.97 1.60 -6.04
N ALA A 226 -22.88 0.96 -6.48
CA ALA A 226 -22.68 0.68 -7.91
C ALA A 226 -22.47 -0.82 -8.19
N ALA A 227 -23.09 -1.32 -9.26
CA ALA A 227 -22.89 -2.71 -9.71
C ALA A 227 -21.40 -2.95 -10.05
N PRO A 228 -20.78 -4.06 -9.61
CA PRO A 228 -19.33 -4.35 -9.76
C PRO A 228 -18.77 -4.38 -11.19
N ALA A 229 -19.63 -4.30 -12.22
CA ALA A 229 -19.28 -4.62 -13.60
C ALA A 229 -18.95 -3.40 -14.48
N ALA A 230 -18.99 -2.16 -13.98
CA ALA A 230 -18.92 -0.96 -14.84
C ALA A 230 -17.91 0.13 -14.43
N ARG A 231 -17.07 -0.07 -13.40
CA ARG A 231 -16.03 0.91 -13.04
C ARG A 231 -14.70 0.57 -13.71
N ASP A 232 -14.06 1.58 -14.31
CA ASP A 232 -12.70 1.45 -14.84
C ASP A 232 -11.75 1.17 -13.67
N VAL A 233 -10.89 0.15 -13.81
CA VAL A 233 -9.89 -0.24 -12.80
C VAL A 233 -9.00 0.94 -12.40
N ARG A 234 -8.71 1.86 -13.33
CA ARG A 234 -7.91 3.06 -13.10
C ARG A 234 -8.50 4.00 -12.04
N GLU A 235 -9.81 3.92 -11.76
CA GLU A 235 -10.46 4.72 -10.71
C GLU A 235 -10.08 4.29 -9.29
N THR A 236 -9.78 3.00 -9.06
CA THR A 236 -9.58 2.46 -7.70
C THR A 236 -8.23 1.80 -7.49
N VAL A 237 -7.55 1.37 -8.54
CA VAL A 237 -6.32 0.55 -8.46
C VAL A 237 -5.23 1.19 -7.62
N LEU A 238 -5.06 2.51 -7.69
CA LEU A 238 -4.04 3.24 -6.94
C LEU A 238 -4.43 3.57 -5.50
N SER A 239 -5.61 3.12 -5.07
CA SER A 239 -6.14 3.33 -3.72
C SER A 239 -6.34 2.01 -2.96
N ASP A 240 -6.49 0.90 -3.66
CA ASP A 240 -6.88 -0.39 -3.10
C ASP A 240 -5.78 -1.00 -2.21
N TRP A 241 -6.20 -1.57 -1.08
CA TRP A 241 -5.31 -2.30 -0.18
C TRP A 241 -5.18 -3.74 -0.64
N LEU A 242 -4.17 -4.44 -0.11
CA LEU A 242 -3.98 -5.86 -0.33
C LEU A 242 -3.68 -6.59 0.98
N LEU A 243 -4.10 -7.84 1.07
CA LEU A 243 -3.70 -8.76 2.13
C LEU A 243 -2.61 -9.69 1.57
N ALA A 244 -1.42 -9.60 2.12
CA ALA A 244 -0.31 -10.51 1.81
C ALA A 244 -0.23 -11.60 2.89
N VAL A 245 -0.19 -12.86 2.50
CA VAL A 245 -0.06 -14.00 3.41
C VAL A 245 1.21 -14.77 3.05
N GLU A 246 2.07 -15.03 4.03
CA GLU A 246 3.31 -15.82 3.85
C GLU A 246 2.98 -17.31 3.69
N ALA A 247 2.42 -17.66 2.54
CA ALA A 247 2.13 -19.03 2.15
C ALA A 247 1.87 -19.11 0.65
N ASP A 248 1.98 -20.31 0.10
CA ASP A 248 1.45 -20.62 -1.22
C ASP A 248 0.00 -21.10 -1.09
N ALA A 249 -0.94 -20.26 -1.52
CA ALA A 249 -2.37 -20.54 -1.47
C ALA A 249 -2.89 -21.27 -2.72
N SER A 250 -2.02 -21.63 -3.67
CA SER A 250 -2.43 -22.21 -4.96
C SER A 250 -3.22 -23.51 -4.81
N ASP A 251 -2.85 -24.34 -3.82
CA ASP A 251 -3.45 -25.65 -3.57
C ASP A 251 -4.38 -25.67 -2.34
N TRP A 252 -4.77 -24.49 -1.83
CA TRP A 252 -5.61 -24.43 -0.63
C TRP A 252 -7.04 -24.90 -0.90
N PRO A 253 -7.68 -25.58 0.07
CA PRO A 253 -9.09 -25.93 -0.03
C PRO A 253 -9.96 -24.68 -0.20
N ALA A 254 -11.03 -24.78 -0.99
CA ALA A 254 -11.97 -23.69 -1.23
C ALA A 254 -12.45 -23.01 0.05
N ALA A 255 -12.77 -23.77 1.10
CA ALA A 255 -13.21 -23.23 2.38
C ALA A 255 -12.17 -22.28 3.04
N ARG A 256 -10.87 -22.54 2.86
CA ARG A 256 -9.79 -21.68 3.39
C ARG A 256 -9.62 -20.41 2.57
N LEU A 257 -9.82 -20.50 1.25
CA LEU A 257 -9.84 -19.35 0.36
C LEU A 257 -11.05 -18.44 0.64
N ASP A 258 -12.23 -19.04 0.82
CA ASP A 258 -13.46 -18.33 1.18
C ASP A 258 -13.33 -17.59 2.52
N LEU A 259 -12.63 -18.21 3.48
CA LEU A 259 -12.32 -17.56 4.76
C LEU A 259 -11.46 -16.31 4.58
N LEU A 260 -10.35 -16.40 3.83
CA LEU A 260 -9.50 -15.23 3.58
C LEU A 260 -10.21 -14.15 2.76
N GLN A 261 -11.10 -14.55 1.85
CA GLN A 261 -11.99 -13.61 1.17
C GLN A 261 -12.97 -12.93 2.14
N GLY A 262 -13.48 -13.66 3.14
CA GLY A 262 -14.27 -13.07 4.22
C GLY A 262 -13.47 -12.06 5.04
N VAL A 263 -12.20 -12.34 5.31
CA VAL A 263 -11.27 -11.42 5.99
C VAL A 263 -11.01 -10.16 5.16
N THR A 264 -10.75 -10.30 3.85
CA THR A 264 -10.53 -9.12 2.99
C THR A 264 -11.78 -8.23 2.95
N GLN A 265 -12.98 -8.80 2.97
CA GLN A 265 -14.22 -8.02 3.07
C GLN A 265 -14.35 -7.26 4.39
N LEU A 266 -13.94 -7.83 5.52
CA LEU A 266 -13.92 -7.12 6.80
C LEU A 266 -12.95 -5.94 6.79
N ILE A 267 -11.74 -6.16 6.24
CA ILE A 267 -10.73 -5.12 6.13
C ILE A 267 -11.20 -4.02 5.17
N ALA A 268 -11.93 -4.35 4.11
CA ALA A 268 -12.54 -3.36 3.21
C ALA A 268 -13.53 -2.44 3.96
N VAL A 269 -14.38 -2.99 4.83
CA VAL A 269 -15.32 -2.20 5.65
C VAL A 269 -14.58 -1.27 6.62
N GLU A 270 -13.47 -1.73 7.19
CA GLU A 270 -12.60 -0.90 8.04
C GLU A 270 -11.98 0.25 7.26
N ARG A 271 -11.46 -0.04 6.06
CA ARG A 271 -10.92 0.96 5.14
C ARG A 271 -11.98 2.00 4.79
N ASP A 272 -13.20 1.59 4.47
CA ASP A 272 -14.31 2.51 4.16
C ASP A 272 -14.64 3.43 5.34
N ARG A 273 -14.60 2.89 6.56
CA ARG A 273 -14.81 3.69 7.77
C ARG A 273 -13.71 4.73 7.95
N ARG A 274 -12.46 4.34 7.71
CA ARG A 274 -11.30 5.25 7.77
C ARG A 274 -11.38 6.32 6.68
N ASP A 275 -11.78 5.96 5.47
CA ASP A 275 -11.99 6.93 4.40
C ASP A 275 -13.12 7.90 4.74
N ALA A 276 -14.23 7.39 5.29
CA ALA A 276 -15.35 8.21 5.76
C ALA A 276 -14.92 9.20 6.86
N ALA A 277 -14.04 8.78 7.79
CA ALA A 277 -13.49 9.65 8.82
C ALA A 277 -12.67 10.84 8.24
N ARG A 278 -12.08 10.67 7.05
CA ARG A 278 -11.34 11.75 6.36
C ARG A 278 -12.26 12.79 5.72
N THR A 279 -13.55 12.53 5.57
CA THR A 279 -14.51 13.45 4.90
C THR A 279 -14.50 14.85 5.51
N VAL A 280 -14.53 14.95 6.84
CA VAL A 280 -14.51 16.25 7.53
C VAL A 280 -13.21 16.99 7.23
N ARG A 281 -12.07 16.27 7.25
CA ARG A 281 -10.75 16.83 6.97
C ARG A 281 -10.64 17.33 5.52
N ARG A 282 -11.08 16.52 4.55
CA ARG A 282 -11.14 16.88 3.12
C ARG A 282 -11.96 18.14 2.90
N ARG A 283 -13.13 18.25 3.55
CA ARG A 283 -13.97 19.45 3.50
C ARG A 283 -13.26 20.69 4.07
N LEU A 284 -12.64 20.57 5.25
CA LEU A 284 -11.91 21.70 5.85
C LEU A 284 -10.73 22.14 4.97
N ALA A 285 -10.00 21.19 4.38
CA ALA A 285 -8.91 21.46 3.43
C ALA A 285 -9.44 22.21 2.20
N GLN A 286 -10.58 21.77 1.66
CA GLN A 286 -11.24 22.36 0.51
C GLN A 286 -11.60 23.83 0.78
N GLU A 287 -12.22 24.13 1.92
CA GLU A 287 -12.61 25.49 2.28
C GLU A 287 -11.39 26.43 2.45
N VAL A 288 -10.27 25.95 3.01
CA VAL A 288 -9.03 26.74 3.07
C VAL A 288 -8.45 26.97 1.68
N LEU A 289 -8.44 25.94 0.84
CA LEU A 289 -7.88 26.03 -0.51
C LEU A 289 -8.68 27.00 -1.40
N GLU A 290 -10.00 26.99 -1.29
CA GLU A 290 -10.88 27.92 -2.00
C GLU A 290 -10.53 29.38 -1.66
N LEU A 291 -10.28 29.70 -0.38
CA LEU A 291 -9.84 31.04 0.04
C LEU A 291 -8.47 31.41 -0.55
N VAL A 292 -7.52 30.47 -0.56
CA VAL A 292 -6.19 30.69 -1.13
C VAL A 292 -6.29 31.00 -2.64
N GLN A 293 -7.07 30.20 -3.38
CA GLN A 293 -7.26 30.30 -4.83
C GLN A 293 -8.05 31.55 -5.26
N THR A 294 -9.07 31.94 -4.50
CA THR A 294 -9.94 33.09 -4.83
C THR A 294 -9.31 34.45 -4.54
N GLY A 295 -8.11 34.49 -3.99
CA GLY A 295 -7.47 35.77 -3.71
C GLY A 295 -7.79 36.34 -2.32
N ALA A 296 -8.42 35.57 -1.41
CA ALA A 296 -8.85 36.07 -0.10
C ALA A 296 -7.70 36.71 0.71
N ALA A 297 -8.07 37.61 1.63
CA ALA A 297 -7.11 38.33 2.45
C ALA A 297 -6.37 37.37 3.41
N PRO A 298 -5.06 37.58 3.69
CA PRO A 298 -4.30 36.69 4.57
C PRO A 298 -4.92 36.48 5.96
N ALA A 299 -5.58 37.51 6.52
CA ALA A 299 -6.27 37.43 7.80
C ALA A 299 -7.46 36.45 7.79
N GLU A 300 -8.17 36.35 6.68
CA GLU A 300 -9.30 35.44 6.50
C GLU A 300 -8.82 33.99 6.38
N ILE A 301 -7.77 33.76 5.57
CA ILE A 301 -7.12 32.45 5.45
C ILE A 301 -6.59 31.99 6.82
N ALA A 302 -5.93 32.88 7.58
CA ALA A 302 -5.45 32.61 8.92
C ALA A 302 -6.59 32.31 9.92
N ALA A 303 -7.73 33.00 9.81
CA ALA A 303 -8.91 32.70 10.62
C ALA A 303 -9.46 31.30 10.30
N ARG A 304 -9.60 30.94 9.02
CA ARG A 304 -10.10 29.63 8.61
C ARG A 304 -9.18 28.49 9.04
N LEU A 305 -7.86 28.68 8.94
CA LEU A 305 -6.85 27.73 9.42
C LEU A 305 -6.94 27.54 10.94
N ARG A 306 -7.11 28.62 11.72
CA ARG A 306 -7.30 28.51 13.18
C ARG A 306 -8.54 27.70 13.55
N VAL A 307 -9.64 27.87 12.82
CA VAL A 307 -10.87 27.08 13.03
C VAL A 307 -10.66 25.62 12.64
N ALA A 308 -9.89 25.34 11.58
CA ALA A 308 -9.61 23.99 11.11
C ALA A 308 -8.51 23.26 11.93
N ALA A 309 -7.67 24.01 12.65
CA ALA A 309 -6.50 23.51 13.36
C ALA A 309 -6.77 22.27 14.26
N PRO A 310 -7.85 22.19 15.05
CA PRO A 310 -8.11 21.01 15.89
C PRO A 310 -8.22 19.70 15.10
N VAL A 311 -8.61 19.77 13.82
CA VAL A 311 -8.79 18.62 12.93
C VAL A 311 -7.58 18.41 12.00
N LEU A 312 -6.95 19.50 11.55
CA LEU A 312 -5.81 19.45 10.63
C LEU A 312 -4.46 19.28 11.34
N LEU A 313 -4.35 19.68 12.60
CA LEU A 313 -3.10 19.78 13.36
C LEU A 313 -3.16 19.11 14.74
N PRO A 314 -3.66 17.86 14.88
CA PRO A 314 -3.74 17.24 16.20
C PRO A 314 -2.33 17.08 16.79
N GLY A 315 -2.05 17.76 17.90
CA GLY A 315 -0.78 17.68 18.63
C GLY A 315 0.35 18.59 18.15
N LEU A 316 0.14 19.41 17.11
CA LEU A 316 1.07 20.47 16.72
C LEU A 316 0.60 21.79 17.34
N GLY A 317 1.50 22.51 18.03
CA GLY A 317 1.20 23.80 18.64
C GLY A 317 0.70 24.86 17.65
N SER A 318 0.35 26.04 18.16
CA SER A 318 -0.41 27.10 17.47
C SER A 318 0.26 27.78 16.24
N ALA A 319 1.43 27.34 15.79
CA ALA A 319 2.12 27.94 14.64
C ALA A 319 2.93 26.90 13.82
N PRO A 320 2.27 26.00 13.06
CA PRO A 320 2.99 25.17 12.11
C PRO A 320 3.50 26.02 10.94
N HIS A 321 4.71 25.72 10.49
CA HIS A 321 5.09 26.06 9.12
C HIS A 321 4.32 25.14 8.17
N TRP A 322 4.09 25.57 6.94
CA TRP A 322 3.35 24.79 5.95
C TRP A 322 4.19 24.53 4.72
N GLN A 323 4.04 23.35 4.14
CA GLN A 323 4.38 23.09 2.75
C GLN A 323 3.12 22.73 1.98
N VAL A 324 3.11 23.09 0.71
CA VAL A 324 2.08 22.68 -0.23
C VAL A 324 2.65 21.61 -1.14
N VAL A 325 1.90 20.52 -1.30
CA VAL A 325 2.22 19.48 -2.27
C VAL A 325 1.08 19.38 -3.26
N VAL A 326 1.39 19.40 -4.55
CA VAL A 326 0.42 19.26 -5.63
C VAL A 326 0.69 17.98 -6.39
N ALA A 327 -0.33 17.14 -6.53
CA ALA A 327 -0.28 15.91 -7.31
C ALA A 327 -1.30 15.93 -8.45
N ARG A 328 -0.98 15.25 -9.55
CA ARG A 328 -1.92 14.97 -10.64
C ARG A 328 -1.65 13.60 -11.22
N VAL A 329 -2.72 12.89 -11.51
CA VAL A 329 -2.71 11.62 -12.24
C VAL A 329 -3.34 11.87 -13.60
N ASP A 330 -2.55 11.67 -14.64
CA ASP A 330 -2.99 11.76 -16.03
C ASP A 330 -3.12 10.34 -16.61
N TRP A 331 -4.26 10.06 -17.21
CA TRP A 331 -4.49 8.83 -17.97
C TRP A 331 -4.53 9.15 -19.46
N GLU A 332 -3.89 8.33 -20.29
CA GLU A 332 -4.01 8.43 -21.75
C GLU A 332 -5.47 8.22 -22.16
N ARG A 333 -5.98 9.17 -22.94
CA ARG A 333 -7.39 9.18 -23.38
C ARG A 333 -7.61 8.09 -24.42
N ASP A 334 -7.95 6.90 -23.96
CA ASP A 334 -8.36 5.83 -24.85
C ASP A 334 -9.89 5.79 -24.95
N SER A 335 -10.44 6.56 -25.90
CA SER A 335 -11.82 6.52 -26.48
C SER A 335 -13.06 6.31 -25.59
N GLY A 336 -12.93 6.31 -24.26
CA GLY A 336 -13.99 6.05 -23.26
C GLY A 336 -14.33 7.25 -22.37
N ALA A 337 -15.06 6.99 -21.28
CA ALA A 337 -15.46 8.01 -20.31
C ALA A 337 -14.23 8.65 -19.64
N GLU A 338 -14.26 9.97 -19.47
CA GLU A 338 -13.17 10.72 -18.84
C GLU A 338 -13.08 10.36 -17.35
N ILE A 339 -11.93 9.80 -16.95
CA ILE A 339 -11.67 9.42 -15.56
C ILE A 339 -11.31 10.68 -14.78
N ALA A 340 -12.04 10.96 -13.71
CA ALA A 340 -11.72 12.09 -12.84
C ALA A 340 -10.39 11.83 -12.12
N GLY A 341 -9.31 12.46 -12.59
CA GLY A 341 -7.96 12.30 -12.02
C GLY A 341 -7.82 12.90 -10.62
N GLY A 342 -8.62 13.91 -10.29
CA GLY A 342 -8.58 14.63 -9.01
C GLY A 342 -8.80 13.73 -7.77
N PRO A 343 -9.91 12.99 -7.68
CA PRO A 343 -10.15 12.05 -6.58
C PRO A 343 -9.06 10.98 -6.43
N VAL A 344 -8.57 10.42 -7.55
CA VAL A 344 -7.47 9.44 -7.54
C VAL A 344 -6.19 10.06 -6.99
N ALA A 345 -5.84 11.26 -7.47
CA ALA A 345 -4.70 12.02 -6.98
C ALA A 345 -4.86 12.39 -5.49
N GLN A 346 -6.07 12.66 -5.01
CA GLN A 346 -6.33 12.98 -3.60
C GLN A 346 -6.05 11.78 -2.71
N SER A 347 -6.62 10.61 -3.02
CA SER A 347 -6.37 9.38 -2.26
C SER A 347 -4.90 8.98 -2.27
N LEU A 348 -4.22 9.13 -3.42
CA LEU A 348 -2.79 8.86 -3.53
C LEU A 348 -1.95 9.84 -2.71
N LEU A 349 -2.26 11.12 -2.75
CA LEU A 349 -1.47 12.11 -2.03
C LEU A 349 -1.65 11.95 -0.51
N GLU A 350 -2.84 11.58 -0.06
CA GLU A 350 -3.09 11.18 1.33
C GLU A 350 -2.27 9.94 1.75
N GLU A 351 -1.93 9.05 0.82
CA GLU A 351 -1.12 7.86 1.09
C GLU A 351 0.39 8.14 1.04
N ILE A 352 0.85 8.86 0.01
CA ILE A 352 2.27 9.17 -0.23
C ILE A 352 2.85 10.03 0.90
N LEU A 353 2.03 10.90 1.50
CA LEU A 353 2.48 11.82 2.54
C LEU A 353 2.53 11.18 3.93
N VAL A 354 2.07 9.94 4.09
CA VAL A 354 2.25 9.18 5.33
C VAL A 354 3.69 8.68 5.39
N ASP A 355 4.37 8.95 6.49
CA ASP A 355 5.71 8.42 6.72
C ASP A 355 5.67 6.87 6.66
N PRO A 356 6.41 6.23 5.72
CA PRO A 356 6.40 4.79 5.55
C PRO A 356 7.01 4.04 6.76
N ALA A 357 7.81 4.70 7.61
CA ALA A 357 8.38 4.10 8.80
C ALA A 357 7.41 4.07 10.01
N VAL A 358 6.31 4.81 9.94
CA VAL A 358 5.32 4.85 11.03
C VAL A 358 4.25 3.79 10.82
N VAL A 359 4.21 2.82 11.74
CA VAL A 359 3.17 1.78 11.80
C VAL A 359 2.06 2.23 12.75
N GLY A 360 0.80 2.15 12.30
CA GLY A 360 -0.39 2.50 13.10
C GLY A 360 -1.24 3.65 12.54
N PRO A 361 -2.44 3.88 13.09
CA PRO A 361 -3.44 4.81 12.52
C PRO A 361 -3.10 6.30 12.66
N GLU A 362 -2.25 6.69 13.62
CA GLU A 362 -2.13 8.07 14.09
C GLU A 362 -1.34 9.03 13.16
N SER A 363 -0.52 8.53 12.23
CA SER A 363 0.29 9.39 11.34
C SER A 363 -0.49 9.91 10.12
N SER A 364 -1.40 9.10 9.58
CA SER A 364 -2.20 9.45 8.39
C SER A 364 -3.28 10.52 8.66
N ASP A 365 -3.52 10.84 9.94
CA ASP A 365 -4.56 11.76 10.39
C ASP A 365 -4.15 13.24 10.42
N ARG A 366 -2.93 13.57 9.99
CA ARG A 366 -2.38 14.94 10.04
C ARG A 366 -2.35 15.67 8.70
N ILE A 367 -2.65 14.97 7.60
CA ILE A 367 -2.50 15.52 6.24
C ILE A 367 -3.87 15.92 5.70
N ALA A 368 -3.99 17.18 5.28
CA ALA A 368 -5.22 17.74 4.75
C ALA A 368 -5.11 17.84 3.23
N VAL A 369 -5.87 17.03 2.49
CA VAL A 369 -5.83 17.01 1.02
C VAL A 369 -7.18 17.42 0.46
N ALA A 370 -7.15 18.39 -0.44
CA ALA A 370 -8.26 18.87 -1.24
C ALA A 370 -8.01 18.53 -2.72
N HIS A 371 -9.02 18.64 -3.57
CA HIS A 371 -8.82 18.51 -5.02
C HIS A 371 -9.54 19.64 -5.77
N ALA A 372 -8.93 20.10 -6.86
CA ALA A 372 -9.46 21.14 -7.73
C ALA A 372 -9.26 20.71 -9.19
N GLY A 373 -10.36 20.35 -9.87
CA GLY A 373 -10.28 19.71 -11.18
C GLY A 373 -9.53 18.36 -11.10
N ASP A 374 -8.49 18.21 -11.90
CA ASP A 374 -7.66 16.99 -11.97
C ASP A 374 -6.48 16.97 -10.98
N GLU A 375 -6.32 18.03 -10.17
CA GLU A 375 -5.19 18.18 -9.26
C GLU A 375 -5.63 17.94 -7.81
N ALA A 376 -4.80 17.22 -7.06
CA ALA A 376 -4.90 17.13 -5.60
C ALA A 376 -3.85 18.03 -4.96
N ILE A 377 -4.24 18.70 -3.88
CA ILE A 377 -3.45 19.71 -3.20
C ILE A 377 -3.46 19.40 -1.71
N ALA A 378 -2.29 19.13 -1.15
CA ALA A 378 -2.11 18.88 0.28
C ALA A 378 -1.53 20.10 0.98
N LEU A 379 -2.12 20.42 2.13
CA LEU A 379 -1.55 21.34 3.12
C LEU A 379 -0.84 20.48 4.17
N VAL A 380 0.49 20.48 4.11
CA VAL A 380 1.32 19.67 5.00
C VAL A 380 1.85 20.54 6.12
N PRO A 381 1.47 20.28 7.38
CA PRO A 381 2.03 20.99 8.51
C PRO A 381 3.41 20.45 8.87
N LEU A 382 4.35 21.35 9.12
CA LEU A 382 5.70 21.04 9.58
C LEU A 382 5.85 21.40 11.06
N PRO A 383 6.64 20.63 11.82
CA PRO A 383 7.00 21.00 13.19
C PRO A 383 7.76 22.33 13.21
N ALA A 384 7.64 23.08 14.31
CA ALA A 384 8.43 24.29 14.52
C ALA A 384 9.92 23.93 14.51
N VAL A 385 10.71 24.64 13.71
CA VAL A 385 12.15 24.39 13.50
C VAL A 385 12.86 24.36 14.86
N THR A 386 13.54 23.25 15.18
CA THR A 386 14.46 23.20 16.33
C THR A 386 15.70 24.03 16.01
N PRO A 387 16.34 24.68 17.00
CA PRO A 387 17.48 25.59 16.78
C PRO A 387 18.74 24.93 16.19
N GLU A 388 18.74 23.62 15.91
CA GLU A 388 19.88 22.87 15.35
C GLU A 388 19.90 22.78 13.81
N GLY A 389 19.07 23.54 13.09
CA GLY A 389 19.31 23.82 11.66
C GLY A 389 19.10 22.66 10.69
N ALA A 390 18.43 21.58 11.09
CA ALA A 390 17.90 20.63 10.12
C ALA A 390 16.65 21.24 9.46
N GLU A 391 16.71 21.49 8.14
CA GLU A 391 15.56 21.83 7.31
C GLU A 391 14.56 20.66 7.32
N GLY A 392 13.75 20.54 8.37
CA GLY A 392 12.71 19.53 8.52
C GLY A 392 11.53 19.82 7.60
N GLY A 393 11.67 19.44 6.33
CA GLY A 393 10.64 19.61 5.29
C GLY A 393 10.56 18.39 4.37
N LEU A 394 9.48 18.30 3.62
CA LEU A 394 9.31 17.30 2.58
C LEU A 394 10.25 17.59 1.42
N HIS A 395 10.98 16.56 1.00
CA HIS A 395 11.78 16.56 -0.23
C HIS A 395 11.13 15.68 -1.29
N ALA A 396 11.04 16.20 -2.52
CA ALA A 396 10.42 15.51 -3.64
C ALA A 396 11.03 14.12 -3.90
N ASP A 397 12.35 13.99 -3.85
CA ASP A 397 13.03 12.71 -4.10
C ASP A 397 12.74 11.67 -3.01
N ALA A 398 12.65 12.10 -1.75
CA ALA A 398 12.33 11.23 -0.62
C ALA A 398 10.90 10.67 -0.74
N LEU A 399 9.92 11.50 -1.14
CA LEU A 399 8.56 11.06 -1.39
C LEU A 399 8.48 10.00 -2.50
N LEU A 400 9.33 10.10 -3.53
CA LEU A 400 9.33 9.16 -4.64
C LEU A 400 10.00 7.83 -4.32
N ALA A 401 11.04 7.82 -3.49
CA ALA A 401 11.88 6.64 -3.28
C ALA A 401 11.06 5.40 -2.87
N ALA A 402 10.11 5.57 -1.96
CA ALA A 402 9.27 4.48 -1.46
C ALA A 402 8.13 4.07 -2.42
N VAL A 403 7.62 5.00 -3.24
CA VAL A 403 6.37 4.79 -3.99
C VAL A 403 6.58 4.56 -5.49
N ARG A 404 7.77 4.84 -6.02
CA ARG A 404 8.06 4.78 -7.47
C ARG A 404 7.79 3.40 -8.04
N THR A 405 8.31 2.34 -7.44
CA THR A 405 8.19 0.96 -7.93
C THR A 405 6.73 0.50 -7.98
N PRO A 406 5.96 0.51 -6.87
CA PRO A 406 4.57 0.05 -6.90
C PRO A 406 3.69 0.90 -7.81
N LEU A 407 3.78 2.23 -7.72
CA LEU A 407 2.91 3.10 -8.51
C LEU A 407 3.22 3.03 -10.01
N SER A 408 4.47 2.79 -10.42
CA SER A 408 4.79 2.58 -11.83
C SER A 408 4.10 1.32 -12.39
N ALA A 409 4.01 0.25 -11.60
CA ALA A 409 3.30 -0.97 -12.00
C ALA A 409 1.78 -0.74 -12.10
N GLY A 410 1.21 0.05 -11.18
CA GLY A 410 -0.22 0.40 -11.19
C GLY A 410 -0.61 1.39 -12.29
N LEU A 411 0.26 2.33 -12.65
CA LEU A 411 0.03 3.28 -13.73
C LEU A 411 0.21 2.65 -15.12
N ALA A 412 0.92 1.52 -15.21
CA ALA A 412 1.20 0.83 -16.47
C ALA A 412 1.73 1.80 -17.55
N ASP A 413 1.34 1.59 -18.82
CA ASP A 413 1.80 2.43 -19.93
C ASP A 413 0.92 3.63 -20.24
N ASP A 414 -0.29 3.64 -19.69
CA ASP A 414 -1.37 4.59 -19.97
C ASP A 414 -1.61 5.58 -18.82
N GLY A 415 -0.81 5.53 -17.75
CA GLY A 415 -0.94 6.40 -16.58
C GLY A 415 0.34 7.16 -16.25
N ARG A 416 0.20 8.36 -15.68
CA ARG A 416 1.32 9.15 -15.20
C ARG A 416 0.97 9.95 -13.94
N LEU A 417 1.82 9.84 -12.91
CA LEU A 417 1.75 10.61 -11.67
C LEU A 417 2.84 11.67 -11.64
N THR A 418 2.44 12.92 -11.38
CA THR A 418 3.36 14.03 -11.14
C THR A 418 3.11 14.67 -9.80
N LEU A 419 4.19 14.99 -9.07
CA LEU A 419 4.15 15.74 -7.81
C LEU A 419 5.01 17.01 -7.87
N GLY A 420 4.61 18.03 -7.13
CA GLY A 420 5.40 19.23 -6.92
C GLY A 420 5.34 19.65 -5.46
N VAL A 421 6.49 20.03 -4.89
CA VAL A 421 6.64 20.37 -3.48
C VAL A 421 7.15 21.80 -3.33
N SER A 422 6.44 22.64 -2.60
CA SER A 422 6.85 24.03 -2.31
C SER A 422 7.99 24.09 -1.27
N ALA A 423 8.56 25.28 -1.12
CA ALA A 423 9.30 25.68 0.06
C ALA A 423 8.36 25.75 1.27
N ALA A 424 8.94 25.68 2.47
CA ALA A 424 8.19 25.90 3.70
C ALA A 424 7.80 27.39 3.82
N VAL A 425 6.57 27.65 4.26
CA VAL A 425 6.06 28.99 4.55
C VAL A 425 5.64 29.11 6.00
N HIS A 426 5.90 30.27 6.60
CA HIS A 426 5.72 30.48 8.04
C HIS A 426 4.39 31.15 8.41
N SER A 427 3.54 31.47 7.42
CA SER A 427 2.27 32.17 7.64
C SER A 427 1.26 31.89 6.53
N ALA A 428 -0.01 32.24 6.79
CA ALA A 428 -1.09 32.15 5.82
C ALA A 428 -0.87 33.04 4.58
N GLU A 429 -0.07 34.11 4.70
CA GLU A 429 0.27 35.00 3.57
C GLU A 429 1.10 34.28 2.51
N GLY A 430 2.00 33.39 2.93
CA GLY A 430 2.86 32.62 2.02
C GLY A 430 2.15 31.48 1.29
N LEU A 431 0.95 31.06 1.74
CA LEU A 431 0.28 29.87 1.18
C LEU A 431 -0.08 29.99 -0.29
N ARG A 432 -0.44 31.18 -0.77
CA ARG A 432 -0.70 31.41 -2.19
C ARG A 432 0.57 31.21 -3.02
N GLY A 433 1.68 31.81 -2.57
CA GLY A 433 2.98 31.64 -3.21
C GLY A 433 3.42 30.18 -3.21
N ALA A 434 3.27 29.49 -2.08
CA ALA A 434 3.59 28.07 -1.94
C ALA A 434 2.74 27.18 -2.88
N LEU A 435 1.44 27.47 -3.04
CA LEU A 435 0.59 26.73 -3.98
C LEU A 435 1.07 26.90 -5.43
N GLU A 436 1.35 28.13 -5.84
CA GLU A 436 1.84 28.40 -7.20
C GLU A 436 3.23 27.79 -7.44
N GLU A 437 4.10 27.82 -6.43
CA GLU A 437 5.42 27.19 -6.47
C GLU A 437 5.32 25.65 -6.55
N ALA A 438 4.43 25.01 -5.79
CA ALA A 438 4.22 23.57 -5.88
C ALA A 438 3.63 23.17 -7.24
N ARG A 439 2.66 23.93 -7.77
CA ARG A 439 2.17 23.76 -9.16
C ARG A 439 3.29 23.90 -10.18
N HIS A 440 4.22 24.82 -9.94
CA HIS A 440 5.38 25.01 -10.77
C HIS A 440 6.28 23.79 -10.81
N ALA A 441 6.68 23.32 -9.62
CA ALA A 441 7.55 22.17 -9.48
C ALA A 441 6.91 20.94 -10.12
N ARG A 442 5.60 20.76 -9.96
CA ARG A 442 4.87 19.68 -10.63
C ARG A 442 4.94 19.77 -12.17
N ARG A 443 4.90 20.98 -12.75
CA ARG A 443 5.10 21.16 -14.20
C ARG A 443 6.52 20.79 -14.64
N VAL A 444 7.54 21.08 -13.83
CA VAL A 444 8.91 20.60 -14.08
C VAL A 444 8.96 19.07 -14.04
N ALA A 445 8.31 18.44 -13.05
CA ALA A 445 8.16 16.99 -12.99
C ALA A 445 7.40 16.44 -14.20
N ALA A 446 6.45 17.19 -14.76
CA ALA A 446 5.70 16.80 -15.93
C ALA A 446 6.54 16.70 -17.21
N ALA A 447 7.60 17.50 -17.32
CA ALA A 447 8.52 17.47 -18.46
C ALA A 447 9.56 16.32 -18.38
N ARG A 448 9.67 15.63 -17.24
CA ARG A 448 10.64 14.53 -17.07
C ARG A 448 10.16 13.23 -17.73
N PRO A 449 11.05 12.43 -18.31
CA PRO A 449 10.70 11.08 -18.74
C PRO A 449 10.37 10.20 -17.52
N GLY A 450 9.36 9.33 -17.66
CA GLY A 450 8.95 8.38 -16.62
C GLY A 450 7.50 8.53 -16.16
N ARG A 451 6.97 7.47 -15.52
CA ARG A 451 5.57 7.36 -15.08
C ARG A 451 5.30 8.05 -13.75
N VAL A 452 6.28 8.06 -12.85
CA VAL A 452 6.17 8.69 -11.53
C VAL A 452 7.30 9.71 -11.39
N CYS A 453 6.95 10.99 -11.39
CA CYS A 453 7.91 12.09 -11.32
C CYS A 453 7.50 13.09 -10.23
N ALA A 454 8.49 13.69 -9.56
CA ALA A 454 8.28 14.79 -8.63
C ALA A 454 9.38 15.83 -8.84
N ALA A 455 9.12 17.07 -8.45
CA ALA A 455 10.14 18.09 -8.33
C ALA A 455 9.92 18.95 -7.09
N GLY A 456 11.00 19.52 -6.56
CA GLY A 456 10.96 20.44 -5.43
C GLY A 456 11.18 21.89 -5.83
N HIS A 457 10.86 22.81 -4.92
CA HIS A 457 11.09 24.25 -5.08
C HIS A 457 12.55 24.62 -5.42
N HIS A 458 13.54 23.89 -4.90
CA HIS A 458 14.96 24.13 -5.17
C HIS A 458 15.33 23.92 -6.65
N GLU A 459 14.54 23.16 -7.39
CA GLU A 459 14.74 22.91 -8.82
C GLU A 459 14.15 24.01 -9.70
N LEU A 460 13.46 24.99 -9.11
CA LEU A 460 12.87 26.15 -9.79
C LEU A 460 13.88 27.30 -9.99
N ALA A 461 15.17 27.03 -9.76
CA ALA A 461 16.26 28.02 -9.71
C ALA A 461 16.57 28.77 -11.02
N SER A 462 15.80 28.58 -12.10
CA SER A 462 15.99 29.27 -13.36
C SER A 462 14.85 30.27 -13.63
N HIS A 463 15.19 31.52 -13.92
CA HIS A 463 14.26 32.57 -14.34
C HIS A 463 13.41 32.15 -15.57
N VAL A 464 13.90 31.21 -16.38
CA VAL A 464 13.15 30.61 -17.51
C VAL A 464 11.95 29.82 -17.03
N LEU A 465 12.04 29.21 -15.85
CA LEU A 465 10.96 28.43 -15.25
C LEU A 465 9.85 29.36 -14.71
N LEU A 466 10.15 30.62 -14.37
CA LEU A 466 9.17 31.64 -13.97
C LEU A 466 8.37 32.25 -15.15
N LEU A 467 8.81 32.05 -16.39
CA LEU A 467 8.17 32.65 -17.58
C LEU A 467 6.73 32.17 -17.86
N PRO A 468 6.37 30.89 -17.67
CA PRO A 468 5.01 30.40 -17.85
C PRO A 468 3.97 31.00 -16.88
N PHE A 469 4.38 31.80 -15.89
CA PHE A 469 3.49 32.46 -14.92
C PHE A 469 3.08 33.87 -15.32
N VAL A 470 3.75 34.44 -16.31
CA VAL A 470 3.34 35.73 -16.87
C VAL A 470 2.06 35.49 -17.69
N PRO A 471 0.93 36.15 -17.36
CA PRO A 471 -0.32 36.00 -18.10
C PRO A 471 -0.10 36.11 -19.61
N ASP A 472 -0.80 35.29 -20.39
CA ASP A 472 -0.57 35.17 -21.85
C ASP A 472 -0.67 36.50 -22.60
N ASP A 473 -1.52 37.41 -22.13
CA ASP A 473 -1.67 38.77 -22.63
C ASP A 473 -0.47 39.65 -22.29
N VAL A 474 0.03 39.57 -21.05
CA VAL A 474 1.24 40.27 -20.60
C VAL A 474 2.48 39.74 -21.33
N ARG A 475 2.60 38.41 -21.49
CA ARG A 475 3.68 37.76 -22.23
C ARG A 475 3.69 38.19 -23.69
N ARG A 476 2.52 38.16 -24.35
CA ARG A 476 2.36 38.62 -25.73
C ARG A 476 2.66 40.11 -25.87
N ALA A 477 2.15 40.95 -24.99
CA ALA A 477 2.40 42.39 -25.03
C ALA A 477 3.89 42.73 -24.81
N PHE A 478 4.55 42.07 -23.85
CA PHE A 478 5.97 42.26 -23.57
C PHE A 478 6.84 41.81 -24.75
N THR A 479 6.57 40.62 -25.29
CA THR A 479 7.30 40.06 -26.45
C THR A 479 7.08 40.92 -27.69
N ALA A 480 5.85 41.32 -27.97
CA ALA A 480 5.51 42.18 -29.11
C ALA A 480 6.25 43.52 -29.03
N ARG A 481 6.24 44.18 -27.86
CA ARG A 481 6.91 45.47 -27.64
C ARG A 481 8.41 45.41 -27.92
N LEU A 482 9.07 44.28 -27.63
CA LEU A 482 10.53 44.14 -27.78
C LEU A 482 10.95 43.54 -29.13
N LEU A 483 10.23 42.53 -29.63
CA LEU A 483 10.66 41.74 -30.79
C LEU A 483 9.97 42.15 -32.09
N ASP A 484 8.76 42.71 -32.07
CA ASP A 484 8.05 43.07 -33.32
C ASP A 484 8.77 44.16 -34.13
N PRO A 485 9.41 45.20 -33.53
CA PRO A 485 10.22 46.14 -34.29
C PRO A 485 11.35 45.47 -35.08
N LEU A 486 11.94 44.40 -34.52
CA LEU A 486 13.01 43.63 -35.15
C LEU A 486 12.45 42.70 -36.23
N ARG A 487 11.36 41.99 -35.95
CA ARG A 487 10.66 41.12 -36.92
C ARG A 487 10.18 41.90 -38.14
N ASP A 488 9.68 43.12 -37.95
CA ASP A 488 9.25 44.01 -39.04
C ASP A 488 10.43 44.45 -39.90
N TYR A 489 11.55 44.80 -39.26
CA TYR A 489 12.76 45.19 -39.97
C TYR A 489 13.33 44.03 -40.77
N ASP A 490 13.44 42.85 -40.17
CA ASP A 490 13.92 41.63 -40.81
C ASP A 490 13.05 41.26 -42.01
N ARG A 491 11.72 41.32 -41.89
CA ARG A 491 10.80 41.07 -43.03
C ARG A 491 10.98 42.07 -44.18
N ARG A 492 11.11 43.37 -43.88
CA ARG A 492 11.20 44.42 -44.91
C ARG A 492 12.56 44.46 -45.61
N HIS A 493 13.63 44.15 -44.90
CA HIS A 493 15.00 44.31 -45.40
C HIS A 493 15.71 42.98 -45.65
N ARG A 494 15.04 41.85 -45.41
CA ARG A 494 15.65 40.50 -45.40
C ARG A 494 16.91 40.46 -44.52
N ALA A 495 16.82 41.10 -43.37
CA ALA A 495 17.87 41.12 -42.35
C ALA A 495 17.70 39.93 -41.39
N GLU A 496 18.68 39.76 -40.49
CA GLU A 496 18.72 38.66 -39.51
C GLU A 496 18.99 39.22 -38.11
N LEU A 497 18.28 40.28 -37.72
CA LEU A 497 18.45 40.92 -36.42
C LEU A 497 18.02 40.01 -35.27
N ILE A 498 16.92 39.26 -35.40
CA ILE A 498 16.48 38.30 -34.36
C ILE A 498 17.54 37.21 -34.12
N PRO A 499 18.01 36.46 -35.14
CA PRO A 499 19.09 35.47 -34.96
C PRO A 499 20.40 36.08 -34.45
N THR A 500 20.71 37.33 -34.87
CA THR A 500 21.90 38.03 -34.40
C THR A 500 21.81 38.37 -32.91
N LEU A 501 20.63 38.78 -32.44
CA LEU A 501 20.36 39.07 -31.03
C LEU A 501 20.47 37.80 -30.17
N GLU A 502 19.85 36.69 -30.59
CA GLU A 502 19.95 35.39 -29.92
C GLU A 502 21.42 34.94 -29.77
N ALA A 503 22.16 34.93 -30.87
CA ALA A 503 23.57 34.53 -30.86
C ALA A 503 24.46 35.48 -30.04
N PHE A 504 24.13 36.78 -29.99
CA PHE A 504 24.86 37.75 -29.17
C PHE A 504 24.64 37.51 -27.67
N LEU A 505 23.39 37.22 -27.26
CA LEU A 505 23.05 36.91 -25.88
C LEU A 505 23.62 35.55 -25.44
N ASP A 506 23.54 34.52 -26.30
CA ASP A 506 24.17 33.21 -26.06
C ASP A 506 25.70 33.28 -25.90
N CYS A 507 26.31 34.32 -26.45
CA CYS A 507 27.74 34.60 -26.32
C CYS A 507 28.05 35.55 -25.15
N ASP A 508 27.12 35.76 -24.23
CA ASP A 508 27.23 36.64 -23.07
C ASP A 508 27.53 38.11 -23.45
N GLY A 509 27.10 38.54 -24.65
CA GLY A 509 27.40 39.86 -25.22
C GLY A 509 28.83 40.00 -25.77
N SER A 510 29.56 38.90 -25.95
CA SER A 510 30.90 38.91 -26.52
C SER A 510 30.88 39.12 -28.05
N TRP A 511 31.38 40.27 -28.49
CA TRP A 511 31.52 40.61 -29.91
C TRP A 511 32.33 39.59 -30.70
N THR A 512 33.46 39.13 -30.16
CA THR A 512 34.38 38.21 -30.86
C THR A 512 33.79 36.82 -30.99
N ARG A 513 33.20 36.29 -29.92
CA ARG A 513 32.54 34.96 -29.93
C ARG A 513 31.33 34.97 -30.85
N CYS A 514 30.49 35.99 -30.77
CA CYS A 514 29.29 36.10 -31.60
C CYS A 514 29.64 36.27 -33.09
N ALA A 515 30.61 37.11 -33.43
CA ALA A 515 31.05 37.30 -34.82
C ALA A 515 31.60 36.00 -35.43
N THR A 516 32.36 35.25 -34.64
CA THR A 516 32.87 33.92 -35.04
C THR A 516 31.73 32.93 -35.24
N ARG A 517 30.78 32.86 -34.30
CA ARG A 517 29.62 31.94 -34.35
C ARG A 517 28.71 32.22 -35.54
N LEU A 518 28.50 33.48 -35.88
CA LEU A 518 27.66 33.90 -37.02
C LEU A 518 28.41 33.94 -38.35
N HIS A 519 29.72 33.67 -38.37
CA HIS A 519 30.59 33.84 -39.54
C HIS A 519 30.52 35.25 -40.15
N LEU A 520 30.41 36.27 -39.29
CA LEU A 520 30.35 37.68 -39.68
C LEU A 520 31.63 38.41 -39.30
N HIS A 521 31.96 39.46 -40.04
CA HIS A 521 32.95 40.42 -39.59
C HIS A 521 32.42 41.21 -38.37
N VAL A 522 33.28 41.52 -37.39
CA VAL A 522 32.90 42.23 -36.15
C VAL A 522 32.21 43.57 -36.44
N ASN A 523 32.60 44.27 -37.50
CA ASN A 523 31.95 45.52 -37.91
C ASN A 523 30.49 45.32 -38.36
N THR A 524 30.21 44.23 -39.08
CA THR A 524 28.85 43.88 -39.50
C THR A 524 27.99 43.51 -38.29
N LEU A 525 28.56 42.78 -37.33
CA LEU A 525 27.88 42.48 -36.07
C LEU A 525 27.59 43.77 -35.28
N ARG A 526 28.55 44.70 -35.16
CA ARG A 526 28.33 46.02 -34.53
C ARG A 526 27.23 46.81 -35.20
N TYR A 527 27.16 46.80 -36.53
CA TYR A 527 26.07 47.43 -37.27
C TYR A 527 24.72 46.80 -36.92
N ARG A 528 24.60 45.46 -36.93
CA ARG A 528 23.35 44.75 -36.61
C ARG A 528 22.90 44.99 -35.17
N VAL A 529 23.82 44.90 -34.20
CA VAL A 529 23.53 45.17 -32.78
C VAL A 529 23.15 46.64 -32.57
N GLY A 530 23.88 47.60 -33.15
CA GLY A 530 23.52 49.01 -33.09
C GLY A 530 22.16 49.29 -33.75
N ARG A 531 21.78 48.52 -34.78
CA ARG A 531 20.46 48.62 -35.39
C ARG A 531 19.36 48.09 -34.48
N ILE A 532 19.61 47.00 -33.75
CA ILE A 532 18.70 46.46 -32.73
C ILE A 532 18.46 47.52 -31.64
N GLU A 533 19.52 48.14 -31.12
CA GLU A 533 19.45 49.19 -30.11
C GLU A 533 18.64 50.40 -30.60
N GLN A 534 18.88 50.85 -31.84
CA GLN A 534 18.13 51.94 -32.46
C GLN A 534 16.63 51.65 -32.63
N LEU A 535 16.28 50.45 -33.08
CA LEU A 535 14.89 50.06 -33.36
C LEU A 535 14.07 49.86 -32.08
N THR A 536 14.73 49.53 -30.97
CA THR A 536 14.08 49.17 -29.71
C THR A 536 14.26 50.22 -28.61
N ALA A 537 15.12 51.22 -28.85
CA ALA A 537 15.56 52.21 -27.86
C ALA A 537 16.12 51.58 -26.57
N ARG A 538 16.79 50.42 -26.69
CA ARG A 538 17.45 49.68 -25.61
C ARG A 538 18.95 49.62 -25.81
N ASP A 539 19.70 49.36 -24.75
CA ASP A 539 21.17 49.34 -24.72
C ASP A 539 21.68 47.95 -24.30
N LEU A 540 22.22 47.19 -25.26
CA LEU A 540 22.69 45.81 -25.04
C LEU A 540 24.03 45.75 -24.27
N SER A 541 24.57 46.89 -23.86
CA SER A 541 25.62 46.93 -22.84
C SER A 541 25.06 46.72 -21.43
N ARG A 542 23.80 47.11 -21.17
CA ARG A 542 23.14 47.00 -19.86
C ARG A 542 22.58 45.62 -19.59
N LEU A 543 22.72 45.15 -18.35
CA LEU A 543 22.23 43.84 -17.94
C LEU A 543 20.70 43.76 -18.03
N GLU A 544 19.99 44.80 -17.57
CA GLU A 544 18.53 44.85 -17.58
C GLU A 544 17.94 44.70 -19.00
N ASP A 545 18.51 45.41 -19.97
CA ASP A 545 18.06 45.34 -21.36
C ASP A 545 18.40 43.98 -22.01
N LYS A 546 19.58 43.42 -21.69
CA LYS A 546 19.95 42.05 -22.10
C LYS A 546 19.00 41.02 -21.52
N LEU A 547 18.60 41.18 -20.26
CA LEU A 547 17.65 40.31 -19.59
C LEU A 547 16.26 40.43 -20.23
N ASP A 548 15.78 41.64 -20.49
CA ASP A 548 14.50 41.89 -21.16
C ASP A 548 14.43 41.15 -22.52
N PHE A 549 15.48 41.27 -23.35
CA PHE A 549 15.54 40.55 -24.62
C PHE A 549 15.69 39.05 -24.45
N PHE A 550 16.50 38.59 -23.50
CA PHE A 550 16.66 37.17 -23.20
C PHE A 550 15.32 36.55 -22.82
N LEU A 551 14.55 37.18 -21.93
CA LEU A 551 13.23 36.73 -21.52
C LEU A 551 12.24 36.80 -22.70
N ALA A 552 12.24 37.89 -23.47
CA ALA A 552 11.36 38.03 -24.64
C ALA A 552 11.58 36.92 -25.68
N LEU A 553 12.83 36.54 -25.95
CA LEU A 553 13.17 35.45 -26.87
C LEU A 553 12.74 34.08 -26.34
N ARG A 554 12.80 33.86 -25.02
CA ARG A 554 12.35 32.61 -24.38
C ARG A 554 10.82 32.50 -24.29
N MET A 555 10.11 33.62 -24.38
CA MET A 555 8.65 33.73 -24.36
C MET A 555 8.01 33.79 -25.77
N SER A 556 8.84 33.91 -26.81
CA SER A 556 8.47 34.18 -28.20
C SER A 556 7.83 33.01 -28.94
#